data_AF-A0A5C7QSM5-F1
#
_entry.id   AF-A0A5C7QSM5-F1
#
_cell.length_a   1.000
_cell.length_b   1.000
_cell.length_c   1.000
_cell.angle_alpha   90.00
_cell.angle_beta   90.00
_cell.angle_gamma   90.00
#
_symmetry.space_group_name_H-M   'P 1'
#
loop_
_entity.id
_entity.type
_entity.pdbx_description
1 polymer ?
#
loop_
_entity_poly.entity_id
_entity_poly.type
_entity_poly.pdbx_seq_one_letter_code
_entity_poly.pdbx_strand_id
1 'polypeptide(L)'
;MEELQRLSEGTRVQVLDQREVHIDGVRFLGATLWTDFELFGEPQQRAASRAEAQRTMRGFSRIRTREVGSELFTPDDAAAIFQRHAAWLQRELAQEHEGETVVITHHAPTRHSIHPRFADSLLNACFVSDAEHLLRVGRVALWVHGHTHDSFDHRVHGTRVVCNPRGYARGGVNENAAFDPDFCVELGASSGGR
;
A
#
# COMPACT_ATOMS: atom_id res chain seq x y z
N MET A 1 5.11 14.84 6.15
CA MET A 1 4.82 13.81 7.16
C MET A 1 4.94 14.33 8.58
N GLU A 2 6.02 15.06 8.91
CA GLU A 2 6.22 15.67 10.24
C GLU A 2 5.05 16.56 10.68
N GLU A 3 4.52 17.39 9.78
CA GLU A 3 3.36 18.23 10.10
C GLU A 3 2.11 17.41 10.43
N LEU A 4 1.80 16.36 9.65
CA LEU A 4 0.67 15.47 9.94
C LEU A 4 0.82 14.79 11.30
N GLN A 5 2.05 14.38 11.64
CA GLN A 5 2.36 13.79 12.95
C GLN A 5 2.12 14.80 14.07
N ARG A 6 2.68 16.01 13.95
CA ARG A 6 2.49 17.11 14.90
C ARG A 6 1.01 17.45 15.10
N LEU A 7 0.22 17.45 14.03
CA LEU A 7 -1.22 17.72 14.10
C LEU A 7 -2.02 16.57 14.71
N SER A 8 -1.48 15.34 14.69
CA SER A 8 -2.11 14.16 15.30
C SER A 8 -1.76 13.96 16.77
N GLU A 9 -0.77 14.69 17.30
CA GLU A 9 -0.36 14.61 18.71
C GLU A 9 -1.52 14.89 19.66
N GLY A 10 -1.69 14.04 20.67
CA GLY A 10 -2.78 14.13 21.64
C GLY A 10 -4.14 13.61 21.15
N THR A 11 -4.22 13.10 19.91
CA THR A 11 -5.44 12.48 19.37
C THR A 11 -5.35 10.95 19.34
N ARG A 12 -6.41 10.29 18.87
CA ARG A 12 -6.39 8.83 18.59
C ARG A 12 -5.93 8.49 17.16
N VAL A 13 -5.50 9.49 16.39
CA VAL A 13 -5.02 9.30 15.01
C VAL A 13 -3.54 8.98 15.04
N GLN A 14 -3.14 7.87 14.42
CA GLN A 14 -1.74 7.49 14.25
C GLN A 14 -1.35 7.67 12.77
N VAL A 15 -0.33 8.48 12.50
CA VAL A 15 0.21 8.70 11.15
C VAL A 15 1.40 7.77 10.95
N LEU A 16 1.22 6.74 10.11
CA LEU A 16 2.27 5.76 9.84
C LEU A 16 2.86 5.95 8.44
N ASP A 17 4.15 6.31 8.39
CA ASP A 17 4.96 6.27 7.17
C ASP A 17 6.41 5.91 7.56
N GLN A 18 6.80 4.68 7.25
CA GLN A 18 7.98 4.02 7.83
C GLN A 18 7.97 4.05 9.37
N ARG A 19 6.81 3.76 9.95
CA ARG A 19 6.56 3.81 11.40
C ARG A 19 5.82 2.59 11.88
N GLU A 20 6.06 2.28 13.14
CA GLU A 20 5.50 1.15 13.87
C GLU A 20 4.66 1.65 15.05
N VAL A 21 3.56 0.96 15.35
CA VAL A 21 2.78 1.15 16.57
C VAL A 21 2.29 -0.20 17.09
N HIS A 22 2.17 -0.33 18.41
CA HIS A 22 1.68 -1.53 19.07
C HIS A 22 0.33 -1.23 19.72
N ILE A 23 -0.67 -2.06 19.45
CA ILE A 23 -2.00 -1.94 20.04
C ILE A 23 -2.44 -3.34 20.46
N ASP A 24 -2.71 -3.52 21.75
CA ASP A 24 -3.18 -4.79 22.33
C ASP A 24 -2.35 -6.02 21.93
N GLY A 25 -1.02 -5.88 21.86
CA GLY A 25 -0.07 -6.94 21.50
C GLY A 25 0.09 -7.18 19.99
N VAL A 26 -0.66 -6.46 19.14
CA VAL A 26 -0.52 -6.50 17.69
C VAL A 26 0.42 -5.40 17.23
N ARG A 27 1.41 -5.76 16.40
CA ARG A 27 2.34 -4.83 15.77
C ARG A 27 1.78 -4.34 14.44
N PHE A 28 1.69 -3.03 14.26
CA PHE A 28 1.26 -2.40 13.01
C PHE A 28 2.44 -1.66 12.38
N LEU A 29 2.78 -2.05 11.16
CA LEU A 29 3.80 -1.39 10.34
C LEU A 29 3.11 -0.63 9.21
N GLY A 30 3.36 0.68 9.11
CA GLY A 30 2.75 1.49 8.06
C GLY A 30 3.77 2.21 7.18
N ALA A 31 3.54 2.18 5.87
CA ALA A 31 4.29 2.94 4.89
C ALA A 31 3.40 3.23 3.67
N THR A 32 3.60 4.34 2.97
CA THR A 32 2.82 4.61 1.74
C THR A 32 3.08 3.55 0.64
N LEU A 33 4.22 2.87 0.73
CA LEU A 33 4.84 1.94 -0.24
C LEU A 33 5.20 2.56 -1.58
N TRP A 34 4.34 3.35 -2.24
CA TRP A 34 4.52 3.77 -3.64
C TRP A 34 4.75 2.57 -4.58
N THR A 35 5.13 2.79 -5.83
CA THR A 35 5.45 1.72 -6.77
C THR A 35 6.86 1.86 -7.33
N ASP A 36 7.47 0.73 -7.71
CA ASP A 36 8.79 0.69 -8.34
C ASP A 36 8.74 0.86 -9.86
N PHE A 37 7.55 0.74 -10.45
CA PHE A 37 7.32 0.64 -11.90
C PHE A 37 7.99 -0.59 -12.54
N GLU A 38 8.25 -1.64 -11.77
CA GLU A 38 8.86 -2.90 -12.22
C GLU A 38 7.85 -4.03 -12.42
N LEU A 39 6.54 -3.72 -12.35
CA LEU A 39 5.45 -4.69 -12.50
C LEU A 39 5.56 -5.54 -13.79
N PHE A 40 6.06 -4.95 -14.88
CA PHE A 40 6.25 -5.63 -16.16
C PHE A 40 7.69 -6.14 -16.31
N GLY A 41 7.85 -7.38 -16.77
CA GLY A 41 9.17 -8.01 -16.97
C GLY A 41 9.96 -7.40 -18.13
N GLU A 42 9.28 -6.93 -19.17
CA GLU A 42 9.93 -6.40 -20.37
C GLU A 42 10.32 -4.91 -20.24
N PRO A 43 11.58 -4.53 -20.54
CA PRO A 43 12.05 -3.14 -20.44
C PRO A 43 11.20 -2.15 -21.25
N GLN A 44 10.71 -2.58 -22.42
CA GLN A 44 9.88 -1.74 -23.27
C GLN A 44 8.50 -1.45 -22.63
N GLN A 45 7.91 -2.43 -21.95
CA GLN A 45 6.65 -2.23 -21.23
C GLN A 45 6.84 -1.33 -20.01
N ARG A 46 7.96 -1.47 -19.27
CA ARG A 46 8.29 -0.56 -18.16
C ARG A 46 8.48 0.89 -18.61
N ALA A 47 9.20 1.10 -19.71
CA ALA A 47 9.36 2.43 -20.29
C ALA A 47 8.00 3.01 -20.73
N ALA A 48 7.17 2.19 -21.38
CA ALA A 48 5.84 2.59 -21.81
C ALA A 48 4.92 2.94 -20.63
N SER A 49 4.92 2.15 -19.55
CA SER A 49 4.11 2.44 -18.36
C SER A 49 4.54 3.71 -17.64
N ARG A 50 5.86 3.97 -17.52
CA ARG A 50 6.38 5.23 -16.96
C ARG A 50 5.93 6.44 -17.80
N ALA A 51 6.06 6.35 -19.13
CA ALA A 51 5.65 7.42 -20.04
C ALA A 51 4.13 7.64 -20.03
N GLU A 52 3.33 6.57 -19.96
CA GLU A 52 1.88 6.67 -19.85
C GLU A 52 1.46 7.32 -18.53
N ALA A 53 2.05 6.89 -17.42
CA ALA A 53 1.80 7.44 -16.10
C ALA A 53 2.05 8.96 -16.05
N GLN A 54 3.18 9.44 -16.58
CA GLN A 54 3.47 10.88 -16.64
C GLN A 54 2.43 11.67 -17.42
N ARG A 55 1.81 11.07 -18.44
CA ARG A 55 0.79 11.74 -19.27
C ARG A 55 -0.60 11.73 -18.63
N THR A 56 -0.97 10.66 -17.93
CA THR A 56 -2.37 10.42 -17.54
C THR A 56 -2.63 10.57 -16.04
N MET A 57 -1.63 10.29 -15.19
CA MET A 57 -1.82 10.28 -13.75
C MET A 57 -1.63 11.68 -13.16
N ARG A 58 -2.67 12.14 -12.43
CA ARG A 58 -2.65 13.44 -11.76
C ARG A 58 -1.48 13.58 -10.78
N GLY A 59 -1.04 12.48 -10.18
CA GLY A 59 0.12 12.47 -9.28
C GLY A 59 1.36 13.10 -9.92
N PHE A 60 1.70 12.68 -11.14
CA PHE A 60 2.91 13.13 -11.84
C PHE A 60 2.75 14.47 -12.57
N SER A 61 1.56 15.08 -12.52
CA SER A 61 1.31 16.41 -13.12
C SER A 61 1.00 17.50 -12.09
N ARG A 62 0.73 17.12 -10.83
CA ARG A 62 0.29 18.05 -9.78
C ARG A 62 1.07 17.95 -8.49
N ILE A 63 1.59 16.79 -8.13
CA ILE A 63 2.41 16.64 -6.92
C ILE A 63 3.78 17.23 -7.21
N ARG A 64 4.27 18.06 -6.28
CA ARG A 64 5.61 18.66 -6.33
C ARG A 64 6.49 17.98 -5.31
N THR A 65 7.77 17.79 -5.64
CA THR A 65 8.74 17.16 -4.74
C THR A 65 9.12 18.07 -3.57
N ARG A 66 8.85 19.38 -3.68
CA ARG A 66 9.15 20.40 -2.66
C ARG A 66 7.99 21.39 -2.54
N GLU A 67 7.80 21.95 -1.35
CA GLU A 67 6.83 23.02 -1.10
C GLU A 67 7.13 24.27 -1.94
N VAL A 68 8.42 24.56 -2.15
CA VAL A 68 8.90 25.67 -2.97
C VAL A 68 9.61 25.12 -4.21
N GLY A 69 9.07 25.42 -5.40
CA GLY A 69 9.66 25.03 -6.68
C GLY A 69 8.63 24.53 -7.70
N SER A 70 9.10 24.17 -8.89
CA SER A 70 8.29 23.61 -9.99
C SER A 70 8.62 22.17 -10.34
N GLU A 71 9.51 21.53 -9.58
CA GLU A 71 9.87 20.13 -9.79
C GLU A 71 8.66 19.24 -9.47
N LEU A 72 8.18 18.56 -10.51
CA LEU A 72 7.07 17.62 -10.41
C LEU A 72 7.59 16.28 -9.91
N PHE A 73 6.77 15.62 -9.12
CA PHE A 73 6.98 14.24 -8.73
C PHE A 73 6.97 13.34 -9.96
N THR A 74 7.91 12.40 -10.04
CA THR A 74 8.13 11.51 -11.19
C THR A 74 7.96 10.04 -10.83
N PRO A 75 7.81 9.13 -11.82
CA PRO A 75 7.89 7.69 -11.59
C PRO A 75 9.20 7.24 -10.92
N ASP A 76 10.31 7.94 -11.15
CA ASP A 76 11.59 7.61 -10.54
C ASP A 76 11.62 8.02 -9.07
N ASP A 77 10.97 9.13 -8.70
CA ASP A 77 10.77 9.51 -7.30
C ASP A 77 9.90 8.47 -6.56
N ALA A 78 8.82 8.01 -7.19
CA ALA A 78 7.98 6.94 -6.66
C ALA A 78 8.78 5.66 -6.43
N ALA A 79 9.59 5.26 -7.42
CA ALA A 79 10.44 4.08 -7.31
C ALA A 79 11.48 4.23 -6.21
N ALA A 80 12.09 5.40 -6.06
CA ALA A 80 13.03 5.67 -4.97
C ALA A 80 12.36 5.60 -3.60
N ILE A 81 11.11 6.07 -3.47
CA ILE A 81 10.33 5.94 -2.22
C ILE A 81 10.02 4.46 -1.97
N PHE A 82 9.59 3.72 -2.99
CA PHE A 82 9.32 2.29 -2.87
C PHE A 82 10.51 1.52 -2.34
N GLN A 83 11.71 1.73 -2.90
CA GLN A 83 12.90 1.02 -2.43
C GLN A 83 13.21 1.31 -0.96
N ARG A 84 13.03 2.56 -0.51
CA ARG A 84 13.21 2.91 0.91
C ARG A 84 12.16 2.25 1.81
N HIS A 85 10.91 2.24 1.38
CA HIS A 85 9.79 1.64 2.13
C HIS A 85 9.92 0.12 2.20
N ALA A 86 10.19 -0.54 1.08
CA ALA A 86 10.41 -1.98 1.00
C ALA A 86 11.61 -2.40 1.87
N ALA A 87 12.73 -1.67 1.79
CA ALA A 87 13.90 -1.96 2.63
C ALA A 87 13.61 -1.75 4.13
N TRP A 88 12.82 -0.75 4.50
CA TRP A 88 12.39 -0.54 5.89
C TRP A 88 11.48 -1.67 6.37
N LEU A 89 10.42 -1.99 5.61
CA LEU A 89 9.52 -3.11 5.91
C LEU A 89 10.29 -4.42 6.06
N GLN A 90 11.24 -4.70 5.15
CA GLN A 90 12.07 -5.89 5.24
C GLN A 90 12.87 -5.96 6.54
N ARG A 91 13.41 -4.84 7.03
CA ARG A 91 14.14 -4.78 8.30
C ARG A 91 13.22 -4.97 9.51
N GLU A 92 12.07 -4.30 9.55
CA GLU A 92 11.12 -4.43 10.67
C GLU A 92 10.50 -5.84 10.73
N LEU A 93 10.18 -6.43 9.58
CA LEU A 93 9.64 -7.78 9.50
C LEU A 93 10.66 -8.87 9.86
N ALA A 94 11.96 -8.58 9.74
CA ALA A 94 13.02 -9.47 10.19
C ALA A 94 13.12 -9.52 11.72
N GLN A 95 12.71 -8.45 12.42
CA GLN A 95 12.66 -8.42 13.87
C GLN A 95 11.55 -9.34 14.39
N GLU A 96 11.88 -10.10 15.43
CA GLU A 96 10.91 -10.96 16.13
C GLU A 96 9.90 -10.09 16.87
N HIS A 97 8.64 -10.53 16.90
CA HIS A 97 7.56 -9.90 17.62
C HIS A 97 6.68 -10.97 18.23
N GLU A 98 6.36 -10.84 19.51
CA GLU A 98 5.40 -11.70 20.18
C GLU A 98 4.00 -11.24 19.83
N GLY A 99 3.30 -12.00 18.99
CA GLY A 99 1.94 -11.69 18.53
C GLY A 99 1.87 -11.51 17.01
N GLU A 100 0.72 -11.04 16.54
CA GLU A 100 0.50 -10.84 15.10
C GLU A 100 1.10 -9.51 14.63
N THR A 101 1.58 -9.51 13.38
CA THR A 101 2.00 -8.28 12.69
C THR A 101 1.05 -8.00 11.53
N VAL A 102 0.59 -6.76 11.47
CA VAL A 102 -0.22 -6.19 10.40
C VAL A 102 0.60 -5.16 9.64
N VAL A 103 0.61 -5.26 8.32
CA VAL A 103 1.22 -4.25 7.44
C VAL A 103 0.13 -3.43 6.78
N ILE A 104 0.28 -2.10 6.79
CA ILE A 104 -0.67 -1.16 6.19
C ILE A 104 0.07 -0.34 5.14
N THR A 105 -0.44 -0.36 3.91
CA THR A 105 0.12 0.40 2.80
C THR A 105 -0.94 1.11 1.99
N HIS A 106 -0.56 2.13 1.24
CA HIS A 106 -1.50 2.73 0.28
C HIS A 106 -1.55 1.92 -1.02
N HIS A 107 -0.38 1.62 -1.59
CA HIS A 107 -0.23 0.89 -2.85
C HIS A 107 -0.23 -0.63 -2.62
N ALA A 108 -0.71 -1.39 -3.60
CA ALA A 108 -0.85 -2.84 -3.45
C ALA A 108 0.50 -3.56 -3.58
N PRO A 109 0.78 -4.58 -2.76
CA PRO A 109 2.06 -5.28 -2.76
C PRO A 109 2.12 -6.48 -3.71
N THR A 110 1.02 -6.80 -4.41
CA THR A 110 0.89 -8.03 -5.22
C THR A 110 0.03 -7.80 -6.45
N ARG A 111 0.40 -8.50 -7.53
CA ARG A 111 -0.32 -8.58 -8.79
C ARG A 111 -1.74 -9.14 -8.62
N HIS A 112 -1.98 -9.91 -7.56
CA HIS A 112 -3.30 -10.46 -7.23
C HIS A 112 -4.34 -9.39 -6.87
N SER A 113 -3.89 -8.15 -6.60
CA SER A 113 -4.77 -6.99 -6.39
C SER A 113 -5.05 -6.21 -7.69
N ILE A 114 -4.90 -6.83 -8.86
CA ILE A 114 -5.29 -6.27 -10.15
C ILE A 114 -6.63 -6.89 -10.56
N HIS A 115 -7.66 -6.06 -10.67
CA HIS A 115 -8.96 -6.54 -11.12
C HIS A 115 -8.87 -7.02 -12.58
N PRO A 116 -9.51 -8.14 -12.98
CA PRO A 116 -9.39 -8.69 -14.34
C PRO A 116 -9.68 -7.69 -15.48
N ARG A 117 -10.58 -6.74 -15.24
CA ARG A 117 -10.90 -5.63 -16.16
C ARG A 117 -9.70 -4.74 -16.55
N PHE A 118 -8.61 -4.81 -15.78
CA PHE A 118 -7.39 -4.04 -15.98
C PHE A 118 -6.17 -4.91 -16.27
N ALA A 119 -6.31 -6.22 -16.52
CA ALA A 119 -5.19 -7.16 -16.64
C ALA A 119 -4.05 -6.68 -17.57
N ASP A 120 -4.42 -6.07 -18.71
CA ASP A 120 -3.46 -5.60 -19.72
C ASP A 120 -3.11 -4.10 -19.61
N SER A 121 -3.55 -3.42 -18.56
CA SER A 121 -3.33 -1.99 -18.38
C SER A 121 -1.90 -1.69 -17.92
N LEU A 122 -1.16 -0.91 -18.71
CA LEU A 122 0.16 -0.41 -18.32
C LEU A 122 0.11 0.48 -17.08
N LEU A 123 -1.04 1.12 -16.81
CA LEU A 123 -1.23 1.94 -15.63
C LEU A 123 -1.23 1.16 -14.32
N ASN A 124 -1.35 -0.17 -14.35
CA ASN A 124 -1.21 -0.99 -13.13
C ASN A 124 0.12 -0.74 -12.40
N ALA A 125 1.19 -0.38 -13.11
CA ALA A 125 2.48 -0.01 -12.53
C ALA A 125 2.45 1.25 -11.65
N CYS A 126 1.36 2.04 -11.68
CA CYS A 126 1.12 3.16 -10.77
C CYS A 126 0.47 2.74 -9.46
N PHE A 127 -0.15 1.56 -9.39
CA PHE A 127 -0.97 1.14 -8.26
C PHE A 127 -0.41 -0.09 -7.53
N VAL A 128 0.35 -0.93 -8.25
CA VAL A 128 0.79 -2.25 -7.81
C VAL A 128 2.27 -2.45 -8.11
N SER A 129 2.99 -2.98 -7.12
CA SER A 129 4.34 -3.54 -7.28
C SER A 129 4.34 -5.05 -6.99
N ASP A 130 5.36 -5.76 -7.45
CA ASP A 130 5.61 -7.15 -7.03
C ASP A 130 6.47 -7.18 -5.77
N ALA A 131 5.83 -6.95 -4.62
CA ALA A 131 6.45 -6.94 -3.31
C ALA A 131 6.14 -8.21 -2.49
N GLU A 132 5.77 -9.31 -3.16
CA GLU A 132 5.37 -10.56 -2.50
C GLU A 132 6.47 -11.17 -1.62
N HIS A 133 7.74 -10.85 -1.89
CA HIS A 133 8.87 -11.23 -1.04
C HIS A 133 8.80 -10.67 0.40
N LEU A 134 8.00 -9.62 0.63
CA LEU A 134 7.72 -9.07 1.97
C LEU A 134 6.56 -9.81 2.67
N LEU A 135 5.72 -10.52 1.92
CA LEU A 135 4.56 -11.25 2.43
C LEU A 135 5.01 -12.65 2.83
N ARG A 136 5.36 -12.83 4.11
CA ARG A 136 5.85 -14.12 4.63
C ARG A 136 4.95 -14.62 5.75
N VAL A 137 4.39 -15.82 5.58
CA VAL A 137 3.67 -16.53 6.65
C VAL A 137 4.51 -16.63 7.92
N GLY A 138 3.87 -16.44 9.07
CA GLY A 138 4.52 -16.40 10.37
C GLY A 138 5.23 -15.08 10.70
N ARG A 139 5.31 -14.15 9.73
CA ARG A 139 5.82 -12.78 9.94
C ARG A 139 4.76 -11.72 9.69
N VAL A 140 3.82 -11.94 8.77
CA VAL A 140 2.71 -11.02 8.50
C VAL A 140 1.39 -11.79 8.50
N ALA A 141 0.51 -11.47 9.45
CA ALA A 141 -0.82 -12.07 9.53
C ALA A 141 -1.78 -11.45 8.51
N LEU A 142 -1.75 -10.12 8.41
CA LEU A 142 -2.61 -9.32 7.54
C LEU A 142 -1.82 -8.21 6.85
N TRP A 143 -2.08 -8.02 5.56
CA TRP A 143 -1.64 -6.86 4.80
C TRP A 143 -2.85 -6.09 4.28
N VAL A 144 -3.01 -4.84 4.70
CA VAL A 144 -4.09 -3.95 4.23
C VAL A 144 -3.50 -2.98 3.20
N HIS A 145 -4.16 -2.87 2.05
CA HIS A 145 -3.81 -1.87 1.05
C HIS A 145 -5.05 -1.10 0.52
N GLY A 146 -4.80 -0.12 -0.35
CA GLY A 146 -5.82 0.69 -0.99
C GLY A 146 -5.53 0.91 -2.48
N HIS A 147 -5.84 2.12 -2.93
CA HIS A 147 -5.53 2.72 -4.23
C HIS A 147 -6.20 2.11 -5.49
N THR A 148 -6.47 0.80 -5.51
CA THR A 148 -6.97 0.07 -6.69
C THR A 148 -8.45 0.30 -7.00
N HIS A 149 -9.22 0.85 -6.06
CA HIS A 149 -10.67 1.12 -6.17
C HIS A 149 -11.53 -0.13 -6.43
N ASP A 150 -10.97 -1.32 -6.20
CA ASP A 150 -11.64 -2.62 -6.21
C ASP A 150 -11.40 -3.32 -4.87
N SER A 151 -12.39 -4.05 -4.36
CA SER A 151 -12.23 -4.83 -3.14
C SER A 151 -11.48 -6.14 -3.42
N PHE A 152 -10.56 -6.50 -2.54
CA PHE A 152 -9.78 -7.75 -2.60
C PHE A 152 -9.71 -8.39 -1.22
N ASP A 153 -9.82 -9.72 -1.17
CA ASP A 153 -9.53 -10.53 0.02
C ASP A 153 -9.00 -11.88 -0.44
N HIS A 154 -7.69 -12.07 -0.34
CA HIS A 154 -7.00 -13.26 -0.82
C HIS A 154 -5.78 -13.58 0.05
N ARG A 155 -5.08 -14.69 -0.24
CA ARG A 155 -3.86 -15.07 0.46
C ARG A 155 -2.67 -15.16 -0.48
N VAL A 156 -1.54 -14.59 -0.05
CA VAL A 156 -0.24 -14.69 -0.73
C VAL A 156 0.77 -15.20 0.27
N HIS A 157 1.42 -16.33 -0.05
CA HIS A 157 2.40 -16.98 0.84
C HIS A 157 1.92 -17.12 2.30
N GLY A 158 0.62 -17.37 2.50
CA GLY A 158 -0.04 -17.53 3.80
C GLY A 158 -0.48 -16.24 4.49
N THR A 159 -0.01 -15.07 4.08
CA THR A 159 -0.48 -13.76 4.55
C THR A 159 -1.83 -13.42 3.91
N ARG A 160 -2.81 -12.95 4.70
CA ARG A 160 -4.08 -12.44 4.17
C ARG A 160 -3.85 -11.02 3.64
N VAL A 161 -4.28 -10.75 2.41
CA VAL A 161 -4.15 -9.44 1.76
C VAL A 161 -5.54 -8.90 1.48
N VAL A 162 -5.83 -7.71 2.01
CA VAL A 162 -7.18 -7.14 1.99
C VAL A 162 -7.20 -5.71 1.51
N CYS A 163 -8.21 -5.37 0.74
CA CYS A 163 -8.52 -4.03 0.27
C CYS A 163 -10.05 -3.87 0.27
N ASN A 164 -10.55 -2.80 0.88
CA ASN A 164 -11.97 -2.42 0.84
C ASN A 164 -12.09 -0.92 0.54
N PRO A 165 -11.72 -0.48 -0.67
CA PRO A 165 -11.67 0.94 -0.99
C PRO A 165 -13.05 1.43 -1.43
N ARG A 166 -13.45 2.62 -0.99
CA ARG A 166 -14.68 3.26 -1.48
C ARG A 166 -14.60 3.67 -2.97
N GLY A 167 -13.41 4.04 -3.43
CA GLY A 167 -13.20 4.72 -4.71
C GLY A 167 -13.81 6.13 -4.71
N TYR A 168 -14.05 6.70 -5.89
CA TYR A 168 -14.77 7.97 -6.01
C TYR A 168 -16.24 7.81 -5.65
N ALA A 169 -16.90 8.87 -5.14
CA ALA A 169 -18.32 8.86 -4.80
C ALA A 169 -19.10 9.94 -5.59
N ARG A 170 -19.04 9.86 -6.93
CA ARG A 170 -19.64 10.90 -7.79
C ARG A 170 -21.16 10.79 -7.75
N GLY A 171 -21.83 11.91 -7.45
CA GLY A 171 -23.29 11.93 -7.37
C GLY A 171 -23.86 11.06 -6.23
N GLY A 172 -23.06 10.78 -5.19
CA GLY A 172 -23.47 9.94 -4.06
C GLY A 172 -23.37 8.42 -4.32
N VAL A 173 -23.00 8.01 -5.53
CA VAL A 173 -22.79 6.59 -5.88
C VAL A 173 -21.31 6.26 -5.75
N ASN A 174 -21.00 5.23 -4.96
CA ASN A 174 -19.63 4.74 -4.83
C ASN A 174 -19.19 4.06 -6.14
N GLU A 175 -17.98 4.35 -6.57
CA GLU A 175 -17.32 3.71 -7.72
C GLU A 175 -17.12 2.22 -7.47
N ASN A 176 -16.69 1.87 -6.24
CA ASN A 176 -16.70 0.49 -5.80
C ASN A 176 -18.07 0.14 -5.21
N ALA A 177 -18.88 -0.58 -5.97
CA ALA A 177 -20.17 -1.07 -5.50
C ALA A 177 -20.06 -2.11 -4.37
N ALA A 178 -18.90 -2.76 -4.21
CA ALA A 178 -18.61 -3.73 -3.16
C ALA A 178 -17.95 -3.09 -1.93
N PHE A 179 -17.84 -1.76 -1.86
CA PHE A 179 -17.37 -1.09 -0.66
C PHE A 179 -18.34 -1.35 0.50
N ASP A 180 -17.82 -1.91 1.58
CA ASP A 180 -18.56 -2.18 2.80
C ASP A 180 -18.08 -1.24 3.92
N PRO A 181 -18.91 -0.29 4.40
CA PRO A 181 -18.52 0.65 5.45
C PRO A 181 -18.29 -0.04 6.81
N ASP A 182 -18.83 -1.24 7.02
CA ASP A 182 -18.75 -2.01 8.27
C ASP A 182 -17.75 -3.17 8.16
N PHE A 183 -16.98 -3.21 7.08
CA PHE A 183 -16.03 -4.28 6.81
C PHE A 183 -15.00 -4.41 7.94
N CYS A 184 -15.00 -5.57 8.59
CA CYS A 184 -14.14 -5.86 9.72
C CYS A 184 -13.30 -7.11 9.44
N VAL A 185 -12.03 -7.05 9.83
CA VAL A 185 -11.09 -8.17 9.73
C VAL A 185 -10.70 -8.61 11.13
N GLU A 186 -11.13 -9.81 11.50
CA GLU A 186 -10.65 -10.46 12.70
C GLU A 186 -9.24 -11.01 12.46
N LEU A 187 -8.33 -10.68 13.37
CA LEU A 187 -7.02 -11.30 13.45
C LEU A 187 -7.12 -12.58 14.29
N GLY A 188 -6.23 -13.54 14.07
CA GLY A 188 -6.33 -14.84 14.74
C GLY A 188 -6.13 -14.67 16.24
N ALA A 189 -7.06 -15.15 17.06
CA ALA A 189 -6.89 -15.16 18.52
C ALA A 189 -5.55 -15.82 18.85
N SER A 190 -4.61 -15.04 19.39
CA SER A 190 -3.39 -15.61 19.97
C SER A 190 -3.83 -16.64 20.99
N SER A 191 -3.41 -17.89 20.79
CA SER A 191 -3.60 -18.95 21.77
C SER A 191 -2.73 -18.60 22.99
N GLY A 192 -3.26 -17.72 23.85
CA GLY A 192 -2.72 -17.46 25.17
C GLY A 192 -2.77 -18.75 25.96
N GLY A 193 -1.61 -19.38 26.11
CA GLY A 193 -1.41 -20.44 27.08
C GLY A 193 -1.80 -19.92 28.45
N ARG A 194 -2.76 -20.62 29.08
CA ARG A 194 -2.99 -20.55 30.52
C ARG A 194 -1.87 -21.26 31.26
#